data_AF-A0A423HS73-F1
#
_entry.id   AF-A0A423HS73-F1
#
_cell.length_a   1.000
_cell.length_b   1.000
_cell.length_c   1.000
_cell.angle_alpha   90.00
_cell.angle_beta   90.00
_cell.angle_gamma   90.00
#
_symmetry.space_group_name_H-M   'P 1'
#
loop_
_entity.id
_entity.type
_entity.pdbx_description
1 polymer ?
#
loop_
_entity_poly.entity_id
_entity_poly.type
_entity_poly.pdbx_seq_one_letter_code
_entity_poly.pdbx_strand_id
1 'polypeptide(L)' 'MKSVRLFNVAGGQSVLVLELPRRQGLSEARVVVKAASQNKVHDLHFNEPADCAAFVHSFNQKNAGMAVARLLQGGGSRVC' A
#
# COMPACT_ATOMS: atom_id res chain seq x y z
N MET A 1 10.45 -12.49 8.48
CA MET A 1 9.91 -12.75 7.12
C MET A 1 9.36 -11.43 6.61
N LYS A 2 9.58 -11.06 5.34
CA LYS A 2 9.02 -9.81 4.79
C LYS A 2 7.51 -9.95 4.63
N SER A 3 6.76 -9.00 5.16
CA SER A 3 5.30 -9.04 5.10
C SER A 3 4.80 -8.58 3.73
N VAL A 4 3.99 -9.41 3.08
CA VAL A 4 3.35 -9.13 1.80
C VAL A 4 1.88 -9.43 1.93
N ARG A 5 1.03 -8.50 1.50
CA ARG A 5 -0.43 -8.62 1.56
C ARG A 5 -1.05 -8.17 0.27
N LEU A 6 -1.86 -9.05 -0.32
CA LEU A 6 -2.64 -8.77 -1.50
C LEU A 6 -4.12 -8.72 -1.12
N PHE A 7 -4.79 -7.65 -1.53
CA PHE A 7 -6.22 -7.47 -1.38
C PHE A 7 -6.87 -7.39 -2.75
N ASN A 8 -7.84 -8.27 -2.99
CA ASN A 8 -8.69 -8.20 -4.17
C ASN A 8 -9.90 -7.33 -3.83
N VAL A 9 -10.16 -6.32 -4.66
CA VAL A 9 -11.27 -5.37 -4.52
C VAL A 9 -12.26 -5.62 -5.67
N ALA A 10 -13.52 -5.25 -5.48
CA ALA A 10 -14.58 -5.44 -6.48
C ALA A 10 -14.21 -4.80 -7.83
N GLY A 11 -14.73 -5.38 -8.92
CA GLY A 11 -14.47 -4.88 -10.28
C GLY A 11 -13.08 -5.20 -10.83
N GLY A 12 -12.43 -6.28 -10.35
CA GLY A 12 -11.13 -6.74 -10.85
C GLY A 12 -9.94 -5.88 -10.39
N GLN A 13 -10.13 -5.11 -9.32
CA GLN A 13 -9.15 -4.17 -8.78
C GLN A 13 -8.32 -4.87 -7.69
N SER A 14 -7.10 -4.40 -7.44
CA SER A 14 -6.27 -4.98 -6.39
C SER A 14 -5.34 -3.98 -5.73
N VAL A 15 -4.96 -4.27 -4.49
CA VAL A 15 -3.96 -3.53 -3.74
C VAL A 15 -2.94 -4.51 -3.18
N LEU A 16 -1.67 -4.29 -3.51
CA LEU A 16 -0.54 -5.03 -2.97
C LEU A 16 0.21 -4.12 -1.99
N VAL A 17 0.38 -4.58 -0.76
CA VAL A 17 1.14 -3.90 0.28
C VAL A 17 2.31 -4.79 0.67
N LEU A 18 3.52 -4.28 0.58
CA LEU A 18 4.71 -5.05 0.87
C LEU A 18 5.73 -4.24 1.68
N GLU A 19 6.41 -4.93 2.57
CA GLU A 19 7.61 -4.46 3.24
C GLU A 19 8.83 -4.66 2.31
N LEU A 20 9.58 -3.59 2.08
CA LEU A 20 10.80 -3.58 1.28
C LEU A 20 12.05 -3.58 2.18
N PRO A 21 13.18 -4.14 1.70
CA PRO A 21 14.42 -4.11 2.48
C PRO A 21 14.89 -2.68 2.70
N ARG A 22 15.50 -2.43 3.87
CA ARG A 22 15.97 -1.09 4.23
C ARG A 22 16.90 -0.52 3.18
N ARG A 23 16.70 0.76 2.84
CA ARG A 23 17.57 1.54 1.95
C ARG A 23 18.00 2.79 2.68
N GLN A 24 19.31 3.07 2.67
CA GLN A 24 19.89 4.25 3.32
C GLN A 24 19.52 4.40 4.81
N GLY A 25 19.32 3.28 5.52
CA GLY A 25 18.94 3.28 6.94
C GLY A 25 17.45 3.44 7.21
N LEU A 26 16.59 3.61 6.20
CA LEU A 26 15.14 3.68 6.37
C LEU A 26 14.47 2.37 5.99
N SER A 27 13.41 2.01 6.69
CA SER A 27 12.50 0.92 6.32
C SER A 27 11.47 1.45 5.32
N GLU A 28 11.12 0.65 4.32
CA GLU A 28 10.25 1.10 3.23
C GLU A 28 9.04 0.16 3.13
N ALA A 29 7.83 0.72 3.02
CA ALA A 29 6.64 -0.02 2.62
C ALA A 29 6.16 0.52 1.28
N ARG A 30 5.82 -0.39 0.37
CA ARG A 30 5.26 -0.05 -0.93
C ARG A 30 3.81 -0.50 -1.02
N VAL A 31 2.94 0.42 -1.38
CA VAL A 31 1.52 0.17 -1.68
C VAL A 31 1.31 0.35 -3.17
N VAL A 32 1.01 -0.74 -3.88
CA VAL A 32 0.65 -0.74 -5.29
C VAL A 32 -0.86 -0.89 -5.41
N VAL A 33 -1.51 0.12 -5.99
CA VAL A 33 -2.95 0.14 -6.26
C VAL A 33 -3.15 -0.06 -7.76
N LYS A 34 -3.85 -1.12 -8.14
CA LYS A 34 -4.23 -1.42 -9.52
C LYS A 34 -5.74 -1.30 -9.67
N ALA A 35 -6.17 -0.30 -10.43
CA ALA A 35 -7.56 -0.10 -10.81
C ALA A 35 -7.74 -0.38 -12.31
N ALA A 36 -8.99 -0.55 -12.75
CA ALA A 36 -9.30 -0.95 -14.13
C ALA A 36 -8.69 -0.02 -15.20
N SER A 37 -8.61 1.29 -14.93
CA SER A 37 -8.12 2.30 -15.87
C SER A 37 -6.77 2.93 -15.52
N GLN A 38 -6.24 2.64 -14.32
CA GLN A 38 -5.05 3.34 -13.82
C GLN A 38 -4.38 2.57 -12.68
N ASN A 39 -3.08 2.78 -12.55
CA ASN A 39 -2.25 2.20 -11.50
C ASN A 39 -1.53 3.31 -10.73
N LYS A 40 -1.27 3.06 -9.46
CA LYS A 40 -0.46 3.97 -8.63
C LYS A 40 0.41 3.20 -7.66
N VAL A 41 1.60 3.73 -7.42
CA VAL A 41 2.54 3.21 -6.43
C VAL A 41 2.77 4.30 -5.39
N HIS A 42 2.72 3.92 -4.12
CA HIS A 42 3.02 4.77 -2.98
C HIS A 42 4.17 4.15 -2.20
N ASP A 43 5.27 4.89 -2.10
CA ASP A 43 6.43 4.53 -1.28
C ASP A 43 6.36 5.29 0.04
N LEU A 44 6.33 4.55 1.13
CA LEU A 44 6.27 5.06 2.49
C LEU A 44 7.58 4.69 3.19
N HIS A 45 8.18 5.67 3.86
CA HIS A 45 9.44 5.49 4.56
C HIS A 45 9.21 5.59 6.07
N PHE A 46 9.84 4.69 6.82
CA PHE A 46 9.73 4.56 8.26
C PHE A 46 11.14 4.55 8.86
N ASN A 47 11.31 5.23 9.98
CA ASN A 47 12.59 5.23 10.70
C ASN A 47 12.85 3.86 11.36
N GLU A 48 11.80 3.27 11.95
CA GLU A 48 11.87 2.00 12.65
C GLU A 48 11.33 0.85 11.78
N PRO A 49 12.03 -0.31 11.73
CA PRO A 49 11.50 -1.52 11.09
C PRO A 49 10.18 -2.00 11.68
N ALA A 50 10.00 -1.86 12.99
CA ALA A 50 8.78 -2.27 13.69
C ALA A 50 7.56 -1.49 13.19
N ASP A 51 7.69 -0.18 12.96
CA ASP A 51 6.60 0.66 12.45
C ASP A 51 6.22 0.29 11.01
N CYS A 52 7.23 0.02 10.17
CA CYS A 52 7.00 -0.45 8.80
C CYS A 52 6.22 -1.77 8.79
N ALA A 53 6.67 -2.75 9.58
CA ALA A 53 5.99 -4.02 9.71
C ALA A 53 4.56 -3.84 10.26
N ALA A 54 4.38 -3.01 11.30
CA ALA A 54 3.08 -2.72 11.88
C ALA A 54 2.12 -2.06 10.88
N PHE A 55 2.61 -1.16 10.02
CA PHE A 55 1.83 -0.59 8.93
C PHE A 55 1.32 -1.67 7.96
N VAL A 56 2.22 -2.53 7.46
CA VAL A 56 1.85 -3.61 6.53
C VAL A 56 0.86 -4.59 7.20
N HIS A 57 1.06 -4.93 8.47
CA HIS A 57 0.19 -5.83 9.23
C HIS A 57 -1.16 -5.23 9.64
N SER A 58 -1.26 -3.91 9.79
CA SER A 58 -2.53 -3.22 10.11
C SER A 58 -3.35 -2.91 8.86
N PHE A 59 -2.73 -2.91 7.68
CA PHE A 59 -3.43 -2.66 6.41
C PHE A 59 -4.55 -3.68 6.18
N ASN A 60 -5.75 -3.25 5.81
CA ASN A 60 -6.90 -4.16 5.70
C ASN A 60 -7.75 -3.89 4.45
N GLN A 61 -8.80 -4.68 4.27
CA GLN A 61 -9.71 -4.60 3.12
C GLN A 61 -10.37 -3.23 2.97
N LYS A 62 -10.69 -2.54 4.08
CA LYS A 62 -11.27 -1.20 4.07
C LYS A 62 -10.27 -0.19 3.50
N ASN A 63 -9.02 -0.25 3.95
CA ASN A 63 -7.94 0.61 3.44
C ASN A 63 -7.71 0.36 1.94
N ALA A 64 -7.73 -0.92 1.51
CA ALA A 64 -7.58 -1.28 0.10
C ALA A 64 -8.71 -0.69 -0.76
N GLY A 65 -9.97 -0.86 -0.35
CA GLY A 65 -11.13 -0.30 -1.06
C GLY A 65 -11.07 1.23 -1.16
N MET A 66 -10.69 1.90 -0.08
CA MET A 66 -10.50 3.36 -0.07
C MET A 66 -9.37 3.81 -0.99
N ALA A 67 -8.24 3.09 -1.01
CA ALA A 67 -7.11 3.44 -1.88
C ALA A 67 -7.51 3.36 -3.36
N VAL A 68 -8.26 2.33 -3.76
CA VAL A 68 -8.77 2.23 -5.13
C VAL A 68 -9.82 3.30 -5.44
N ALA A 69 -10.77 3.54 -4.54
CA ALA A 69 -11.80 4.56 -4.74
C ALA A 69 -11.17 5.97 -4.92
N ARG A 70 -10.17 6.32 -4.11
CA ARG A 70 -9.44 7.59 -4.23
C ARG A 70 -8.71 7.70 -5.57
N LEU A 71 -8.07 6.61 -6.01
CA LEU A 71 -7.42 6.57 -7.31
C LEU A 71 -8.43 6.85 -8.43
N LEU A 72 -9.57 6.16 -8.43
CA LEU A 72 -10.64 6.32 -9.42
C LEU A 72 -11.28 7.72 -9.43
N GLN A 73 -11.35 8.39 -8.28
CA GLN A 73 -11.88 9.76 -8.17
C GLN A 73 -10.89 10.85 -8.60
N GLY A 74 -9.66 10.50 -9.03
CA GLY A 74 -8.63 11.48 -9.35
C GLY A 74 -8.05 12.20 -8.12
N GLY A 75 -8.36 11.71 -6.90
CA GLY A 75 -7.87 12.25 -5.65
C GLY A 75 -6.39 11.92 -5.46
N GLY A 76 -5.54 12.94 -5.55
CA GLY A 76 -4.11 12.84 -5.33
C GLY A 76 -3.75 12.31 -3.93
N SER A 77 -3.40 11.03 -3.87
CA SER A 77 -2.27 10.49 -3.08
C SER A 77 -2.20 10.85 -1.59
N ARG A 78 -3.09 10.29 -0.77
CA ARG A 78 -2.76 10.01 0.64
C ARG A 78 -3.42 8.69 1.03
N VAL A 79 -2.61 7.65 1.23
CA VAL A 79 -3.02 6.44 1.94
C VAL A 79 -2.60 6.72 3.38
N CYS A 80 -3.53 7.26 4.17
CA CYS A 80 -3.33 7.49 5.61
C CYS A 80 -3.89 6.30 6.36
#